data_AF-A0A948RXX8-F1
#
_entry.id   AF-A0A948RXX8-F1
#
_cell.length_a   1.000
_cell.length_b   1.000
_cell.length_c   1.000
_cell.angle_alpha   90.00
_cell.angle_beta   90.00
_cell.angle_gamma   90.00
#
_symmetry.space_group_name_H-M   'P 1'
#
loop_
_entity.id
_entity.type
_entity.pdbx_description
1 polymer ?
#
loop_
_entity_poly.entity_id
_entity_poly.type
_entity_poly.pdbx_seq_one_letter_code
_entity_poly.pdbx_strand_id
1 'polypeptide(L)' 'MGHIGFQEILILVVVLVLLFGARRIPELARSMGRGINEFKHGLREKGDDQKTDPPPRVEEPSSKRDSSR' A
#
# COMPACT_ATOMS: atom_id res chain seq x y z
N MET A 1 -19.11 30.02 11.94
CA MET A 1 -18.72 29.24 10.75
C MET A 1 -19.00 27.79 11.08
N GLY A 2 -20.02 27.18 10.44
CA GLY A 2 -20.50 25.86 10.82
C GLY A 2 -19.41 24.81 10.63
N HIS A 3 -19.01 24.17 11.73
CA HIS A 3 -18.22 22.95 11.63
C HIS A 3 -19.16 21.88 11.08
N ILE A 4 -18.83 21.36 9.90
CA ILE A 4 -19.39 20.09 9.44
C ILE A 4 -18.96 19.07 10.48
N GLY A 5 -19.88 18.77 11.40
CA GLY A 5 -19.68 17.83 12.47
C GLY A 5 -19.85 16.42 11.96
N PHE A 6 -19.47 15.48 12.82
CA PHE A 6 -19.70 14.06 12.58
C PHE A 6 -21.19 13.78 12.28
N GLN A 7 -22.09 14.56 12.88
CA GLN A 7 -23.54 14.38 12.77
C GLN A 7 -24.05 14.72 11.36
N GLU A 8 -23.60 15.81 10.73
CA GLU A 8 -23.96 16.14 9.35
C GLU A 8 -23.42 15.10 8.36
N ILE A 9 -22.17 14.65 8.54
CA ILE A 9 -21.57 13.60 7.70
C ILE A 9 -22.39 12.31 7.78
N LEU A 10 -22.80 11.91 8.99
CA LEU A 10 -23.57 10.69 9.20
C LEU A 10 -24.94 10.76 8.51
N ILE A 11 -25.63 11.90 8.60
CA ILE A 11 -26.91 12.12 7.90
C ILE A 11 -26.70 12.03 6.38
N LEU A 12 -25.66 12.64 5.84
CA LEU A 12 -25.37 12.63 4.41
C LEU A 12 -25.07 11.21 3.90
N VAL A 13 -24.28 10.44 4.66
CA VAL A 13 -24.01 9.03 4.37
C VAL A 13 -25.29 8.20 4.40
N VAL A 14 -26.17 8.42 5.39
CA VAL A 14 -27.46 7.71 5.47
C VAL A 14 -28.32 8.01 4.24
N VAL A 15 -28.42 9.27 3.81
CA VAL A 15 -29.17 9.63 2.59
C VAL A 15 -28.58 8.96 1.35
N LEU A 16 -27.26 8.96 1.17
CA LEU A 16 -26.60 8.27 0.06
C LEU A 16 -26.86 6.76 0.09
N VAL A 17 -26.83 6.15 1.27
CA VAL A 17 -27.12 4.72 1.46
C VAL A 17 -28.59 4.41 1.14
N LEU A 18 -29.53 5.30 1.43
CA LEU A 18 -30.94 5.12 1.04
C LEU A 18 -31.15 5.22 -0.47
N LEU A 19 -30.45 6.14 -1.15
CA LEU A 19 -30.56 6.33 -2.60
C LEU A 19 -29.88 5.21 -3.40
N PHE A 20 -28.65 4.86 -3.05
CA PHE A 20 -27.84 3.88 -3.78
C PHE A 20 -27.96 2.46 -3.21
N GLY A 21 -28.45 2.32 -1.98
CA GLY A 21 -28.49 1.06 -1.24
C GLY A 21 -27.18 0.76 -0.50
N ALA A 22 -27.29 0.17 0.71
CA ALA A 22 -26.15 -0.18 1.55
C ALA A 22 -25.15 -1.16 0.90
N ARG A 23 -25.57 -1.88 -0.13
CA ARG A 23 -24.71 -2.83 -0.87
C ARG A 23 -23.87 -2.18 -1.98
N ARG A 24 -24.29 -1.06 -2.55
CA ARG A 24 -23.58 -0.44 -3.70
C ARG A 24 -22.30 0.27 -3.29
N ILE A 25 -22.31 1.00 -2.18
CA ILE A 25 -21.12 1.69 -1.65
C ILE A 25 -19.94 0.72 -1.42
N PRO A 26 -20.08 -0.40 -0.68
CA PRO A 26 -18.96 -1.33 -0.46
C PRO A 26 -18.57 -2.11 -1.72
N GLU A 27 -19.51 -2.35 -2.63
CA GLU A 27 -19.23 -3.01 -3.91
C GLU A 27 -18.35 -2.13 -4.81
N LEU A 28 -18.67 -0.84 -4.92
CA LEU A 28 -17.85 0.16 -5.62
C LEU A 28 -16.50 0.37 -4.95
N ALA A 29 -16.46 0.46 -3.62
CA ALA A 29 -15.19 0.60 -2.90
C ALA A 29 -14.27 -0.63 -3.10
N ARG A 30 -14.83 -1.84 -3.15
CA ARG A 30 -14.06 -3.08 -3.42
C ARG A 30 -13.55 -3.13 -4.85
N SER A 31 -14.34 -2.75 -5.85
CA SER A 31 -13.90 -2.76 -7.25
C SER A 31 -12.85 -1.67 -7.52
N MET A 32 -13.07 -0.45 -7.02
CA MET A 32 -12.11 0.65 -7.12
C MET A 32 -10.83 0.34 -6.33
N GLY A 33 -10.95 -0.23 -5.13
CA GLY A 33 -9.82 -0.58 -4.28
C GLY A 33 -8.88 -1.61 -4.92
N ARG A 34 -9.42 -2.61 -5.62
CA ARG A 34 -8.60 -3.55 -6.40
C ARG A 34 -7.83 -2.86 -7.52
N GLY A 35 -8.50 -2.02 -8.31
CA GLY A 35 -7.85 -1.27 -9.38
C GLY A 35 -6.75 -0.33 -8.89
N ILE A 36 -6.98 0.39 -7.77
CA ILE A 36 -5.97 1.24 -7.14
C ILE A 36 -4.80 0.40 -6.60
N ASN A 37 -5.07 -0.77 -6.02
CA ASN A 37 -4.04 -1.65 -5.49
C ASN A 37 -3.14 -2.22 -6.60
N GLU A 38 -3.74 -2.70 -7.70
CA GLU A 38 -3.02 -3.17 -8.89
C GLU A 38 -2.22 -2.04 -9.55
N PHE A 39 -2.81 -0.84 -9.66
CA PHE A 39 -2.12 0.34 -10.18
C PHE A 39 -0.90 0.71 -9.32
N LYS A 40 -1.05 0.74 -7.99
CA LYS A 40 0.04 1.00 -7.06
C LYS A 40 1.12 -0.10 -7.11
N HIS A 41 0.71 -1.36 -7.33
CA HIS A 41 1.65 -2.47 -7.48
C HIS A 41 2.48 -2.34 -8.76
N GLY A 42 1.84 -2.08 -9.90
CA GLY A 42 2.55 -1.86 -11.17
C GLY A 42 3.44 -0.62 -11.16
N LEU A 43 3.06 0.45 -10.45
CA LEU A 43 3.92 1.62 -10.22
C LEU A 43 5.15 1.30 -9.35
N ARG A 44 5.00 0.41 -8.36
CA ARG A 44 6.12 -0.05 -7.52
C ARG A 44 7.05 -0.94 -8.28
N GLU A 45 6.53 -1.89 -9.06
CA GLU A 45 7.33 -2.79 -9.89
C GLU A 45 8.17 -2.00 -10.91
N LYS A 46 7.58 -0.98 -11.54
CA LYS A 46 8.29 -0.07 -12.45
C LYS A 46 9.26 0.91 -11.75
N GLY A 47 9.12 1.10 -10.43
CA GLY A 47 9.98 1.94 -9.62
C GLY A 47 11.08 1.19 -8.86
N ASP A 48 10.90 -0.12 -8.62
CA ASP A 48 11.83 -1.01 -7.92
C ASP A 48 12.90 -1.62 -8.86
N ASP A 49 12.80 -1.45 -10.18
CA ASP A 49 13.94 -1.63 -11.12
C ASP A 49 15.13 -0.71 -10.79
N GLN A 50 14.99 0.25 -9.86
CA GLN A 50 16.07 1.07 -9.30
C GLN A 50 16.53 0.66 -7.89
N LYS A 51 16.04 -0.45 -7.32
CA LYS A 51 16.60 -1.02 -6.08
C LYS A 51 17.03 -2.44 -6.33
N THR A 52 18.17 -2.55 -7.00
CA THR A 52 19.04 -3.71 -6.95
C THR A 52 19.31 -4.09 -5.50
N ASP A 53 19.33 -5.39 -5.28
CA ASP A 53 19.41 -6.18 -4.05
C ASP A 53 20.30 -5.62 -2.92
N PRO A 54 20.02 -6.00 -1.64
CA PRO A 54 20.99 -5.78 -0.58
C PRO A 54 22.36 -6.37 -0.99
N PRO A 55 23.48 -5.67 -0.72
CA PRO A 55 24.80 -6.11 -1.17
C PRO A 55 25.05 -7.54 -0.69
N PRO A 56 25.67 -8.39 -1.52
CA PRO A 56 25.91 -9.79 -1.18
C PRO A 56 26.66 -9.83 0.14
N ARG A 57 26.09 -10.58 1.09
CA ARG A 57 26.70 -10.87 2.38
C ARG A 57 28.13 -11.35 2.11
N VAL A 58 29.11 -10.55 2.53
CA VAL A 58 30.51 -10.95 2.52
C VAL A 58 30.62 -12.11 3.51
N GLU A 59 30.55 -13.34 3.01
CA GLU A 59 31.07 -14.50 3.73
C GLU A 59 32.57 -14.25 3.86
N GLU A 60 33.05 -13.86 5.04
CA GLU A 60 34.48 -13.80 5.33
C GLU A 60 35.06 -15.21 5.24
N PRO A 61 35.95 -15.52 4.27
CA PRO A 61 36.82 -16.66 4.37
C PRO A 61 38.13 -16.11 4.94
N SER A 62 38.18 -15.83 6.26
CA SER A 62 39.46 -15.52 6.89
C SER A 62 40.27 -16.81 6.97
N SER A 63 41.10 -16.92 5.94
CA SER A 63 42.07 -17.93 5.66
C SER A 63 42.85 -18.36 6.88
N LYS A 64 42.93 -19.68 7.04
CA LYS A 64 44.02 -20.40 7.70
C LYS A 64 45.38 -19.77 7.41
N ARG A 65 46.28 -19.93 8.39
CA ARG A 65 47.72 -20.26 8.24
C ARG A 65 48.46 -19.47 7.17
N ASP A 66 49.47 -18.73 7.61
CA ASP A 66 50.87 -19.17 7.49
C ASP A 66 51.78 -17.93 7.52
N SER A 67 52.98 -18.15 8.03
CA SER A 67 54.15 -17.28 7.85
C SER A 67 54.15 -15.98 8.67
N SER A 68 55.17 -15.63 9.44
CA SER A 68 56.43 -16.21 9.91
C SER A 68 56.84 -15.26 11.07
N ARG A 69 57.39 -15.75 12.18
CA ARG A 69 58.85 -15.79 12.42
C ARG A 69 59.64 -14.64 11.83
#